data_AF-A0A0D0MZ52-F1
#
_entry.id   AF-A0A0D0MZ52-F1
#
_cell.length_a   1.000
_cell.length_b   1.000
_cell.length_c   1.000
_cell.angle_alpha   90.00
_cell.angle_beta   90.00
_cell.angle_gamma   90.00
#
_symmetry.space_group_name_H-M   'P 1'
#
loop_
_entity.id
_entity.type
_entity.pdbx_description
1 polymer ?
#
loop_
_entity_poly.entity_id
_entity_poly.type
_entity_poly.pdbx_seq_one_letter_code
_entity_poly.pdbx_strand_id
1 'polypeptide(L)'
;MRIAALLRQAPIEFARAVYGINDHTGGRTDTMAAREVARALRQGVAVTEERAEQRARAYLPTVGQEHCPRCWVVYGHKSPLRFREATEERPETAACHACGAEYATSHG
;
A
#
# COMPACT_ATOMS: atom_id res chain seq x y z
N MET A 1 17.09 -7.38 1.21
CA MET A 1 16.79 -6.45 2.32
C MET A 1 15.33 -6.00 2.26
N ARG A 2 14.56 -6.19 3.34
CA ARG A 2 13.13 -5.86 3.47
C ARG A 2 12.79 -4.43 3.04
N ILE A 3 13.58 -3.47 3.51
CA ILE A 3 13.45 -2.03 3.21
C ILE A 3 13.40 -1.80 1.69
N ALA A 4 14.36 -2.36 0.95
CA ALA A 4 14.43 -2.19 -0.50
C ALA A 4 13.22 -2.80 -1.22
N ALA A 5 12.70 -3.94 -0.74
CA ALA A 5 11.48 -4.53 -1.28
C ALA A 5 10.28 -3.61 -1.06
N LEU A 6 10.11 -3.08 0.15
CA LEU A 6 9.02 -2.16 0.46
C LEU A 6 9.12 -0.84 -0.31
N LEU A 7 10.32 -0.28 -0.47
CA LEU A 7 10.55 0.93 -1.28
C LEU A 7 10.06 0.75 -2.73
N ARG A 8 10.23 -0.45 -3.31
CA ARG A 8 9.70 -0.77 -4.64
C ARG A 8 8.18 -0.91 -4.68
N GLN A 9 7.53 -1.18 -3.55
CA GLN A 9 6.06 -1.31 -3.48
C GLN A 9 5.35 0.04 -3.46
N ALA A 10 5.98 1.11 -2.97
CA ALA A 10 5.33 2.43 -2.92
C ALA A 10 4.89 2.96 -4.29
N PRO A 11 5.74 2.94 -5.36
CA PRO A 11 5.30 3.28 -6.71
C PRO A 11 4.18 2.38 -7.25
N ILE A 12 4.16 1.11 -6.88
CA ILE A 12 3.12 0.16 -7.29
C ILE A 12 1.79 0.50 -6.62
N GLU A 13 1.81 0.82 -5.32
CA GLU A 13 0.63 1.26 -4.58
C GLU A 13 0.13 2.64 -5.06
N PHE A 14 1.03 3.51 -5.55
CA PHE A 14 0.63 4.73 -6.26
C PHE A 14 -0.15 4.42 -7.53
N ALA A 15 0.38 3.57 -8.41
CA ALA A 15 -0.33 3.15 -9.63
C ALA A 15 -1.69 2.53 -9.31
N ARG A 16 -1.78 1.71 -8.24
CA ARG A 16 -3.04 1.15 -7.74
C ARG A 16 -4.00 2.24 -7.26
N ALA A 17 -3.51 3.27 -6.56
CA ALA A 17 -4.33 4.39 -6.12
C ALA A 17 -4.90 5.18 -7.31
N VAL A 18 -4.07 5.52 -8.30
CA VAL A 18 -4.50 6.20 -9.54
C VAL A 18 -5.55 5.38 -10.28
N TYR A 19 -5.31 4.08 -10.44
CA TYR A 19 -6.28 3.17 -11.05
C TYR A 19 -7.61 3.17 -10.29
N GLY A 20 -7.57 3.09 -8.95
CA GLY A 20 -8.76 3.14 -8.10
C GLY A 20 -9.52 4.47 -8.16
N ILE A 21 -8.80 5.61 -8.25
CA ILE A 21 -9.39 6.94 -8.42
C ILE A 21 -10.14 7.02 -9.75
N ASN A 22 -9.51 6.54 -10.82
CA ASN A 22 -10.09 6.55 -12.17
C ASN A 22 -11.32 5.63 -12.27
N ASP A 23 -11.25 4.44 -11.69
CA ASP A 23 -12.39 3.52 -11.61
C ASP A 23 -13.55 4.13 -10.81
N HIS A 24 -13.26 4.67 -9.61
CA HIS A 24 -14.28 5.27 -8.76
C HIS A 24 -14.97 6.46 -9.44
N THR A 25 -14.20 7.36 -10.05
CA THR A 25 -14.71 8.53 -10.78
C THR A 25 -15.50 8.12 -12.02
N GLY A 26 -15.08 7.04 -12.70
CA GLY A 26 -15.78 6.45 -13.84
C GLY A 26 -16.98 5.57 -13.48
N GLY A 27 -17.35 5.48 -12.20
CA GLY A 27 -18.50 4.69 -11.72
C GLY A 27 -18.25 3.18 -11.56
N ARG A 28 -17.05 2.68 -11.85
CA ARG A 28 -16.65 1.28 -11.63
C ARG A 28 -16.25 1.07 -10.17
N THR A 29 -17.24 0.84 -9.30
CA THR A 29 -17.04 0.74 -7.84
C THR A 29 -16.84 -0.70 -7.33
N ASP A 30 -16.86 -1.68 -8.21
CA ASP A 30 -16.73 -3.10 -7.92
C ASP A 30 -15.26 -3.57 -7.87
N THR A 31 -14.33 -2.82 -8.45
CA THR A 31 -12.91 -3.15 -8.37
C THR A 31 -12.35 -2.95 -6.96
N MET A 32 -11.40 -3.80 -6.57
CA MET A 32 -10.79 -3.71 -5.24
C MET A 32 -10.09 -2.37 -5.00
N ALA A 33 -9.51 -1.77 -6.05
CA ALA A 33 -8.87 -0.47 -5.96
C ALA A 33 -9.90 0.65 -5.75
N ALA A 34 -11.01 0.65 -6.51
CA ALA A 34 -12.08 1.64 -6.34
C ALA A 34 -12.76 1.53 -4.97
N ARG A 35 -12.96 0.30 -4.46
CA ARG A 35 -13.50 0.07 -3.11
C ARG A 35 -12.61 0.65 -2.02
N GLU A 36 -11.29 0.54 -2.17
CA GLU A 36 -10.34 1.11 -1.22
C GLU A 36 -10.38 2.65 -1.24
N VAL A 37 -10.42 3.26 -2.43
CA VAL A 37 -10.59 4.72 -2.57
C VAL A 37 -11.91 5.17 -1.94
N ALA A 38 -13.01 4.49 -2.24
CA ALA A 38 -14.31 4.80 -1.65
C ALA A 38 -14.30 4.66 -0.11
N ARG A 39 -13.57 3.66 0.44
CA ARG A 39 -13.39 3.50 1.88
C ARG A 39 -12.61 4.69 2.48
N ALA A 40 -11.53 5.10 1.85
CA ALA A 40 -10.74 6.25 2.28
C ALA A 40 -11.55 7.55 2.25
N LEU A 41 -12.33 7.78 1.19
CA LEU A 41 -13.23 8.94 1.07
C LEU A 41 -14.29 8.95 2.18
N ARG A 42 -14.90 7.80 2.51
CA ARG A 42 -15.85 7.68 3.64
C ARG A 42 -15.22 8.00 5.00
N GLN A 43 -13.91 7.82 5.13
CA GLN A 43 -13.16 8.17 6.35
C GLN A 43 -12.68 9.64 6.33
N GLY A 44 -13.08 10.44 5.35
CA GLY A 44 -12.69 11.84 5.23
C GLY A 44 -11.29 12.06 4.66
N VAL A 45 -10.63 11.00 4.17
CA VAL A 45 -9.33 11.13 3.50
C VAL A 45 -9.57 11.64 2.08
N ALA A 46 -9.04 12.82 1.76
CA ALA A 46 -9.00 13.29 0.39
C ALA A 46 -7.89 12.56 -0.38
N VAL A 47 -8.31 11.58 -1.20
CA VAL A 47 -7.48 10.76 -2.07
C VAL A 47 -7.44 11.39 -3.46
N THR A 48 -6.34 12.08 -3.77
CA THR A 48 -6.05 12.63 -5.09
C THR A 48 -4.78 12.01 -5.65
N GLU A 49 -4.61 12.04 -6.97
CA GLU A 49 -3.39 11.57 -7.63
C GLU A 49 -2.16 12.29 -7.08
N GLU A 50 -2.19 13.62 -6.99
CA GLU A 50 -1.09 14.43 -6.45
C GLU A 50 -0.70 14.00 -5.03
N ARG A 51 -1.67 13.81 -4.13
CA ARG A 51 -1.38 13.39 -2.75
C ARG A 51 -0.83 11.98 -2.68
N ALA A 52 -1.37 11.07 -3.47
CA ALA A 52 -0.88 9.70 -3.56
C ALA A 52 0.57 9.68 -4.09
N GLU A 53 0.88 10.50 -5.09
CA GLU A 53 2.22 10.64 -5.66
C GLU A 53 3.22 11.20 -4.64
N GLN A 54 2.87 12.32 -3.99
CA GLN A 54 3.70 12.93 -2.95
C GLN A 54 4.04 11.93 -1.85
N ARG A 55 3.05 11.17 -1.37
CA ARG A 55 3.24 10.15 -0.34
C ARG A 55 4.08 8.99 -0.82
N ALA A 56 3.86 8.50 -2.05
CA ALA A 56 4.66 7.41 -2.60
C ALA A 56 6.14 7.80 -2.74
N ARG A 57 6.42 9.02 -3.19
CA ARG A 57 7.79 9.57 -3.27
C ARG A 57 8.41 9.78 -1.89
N ALA A 58 7.61 10.16 -0.90
CA ALA A 58 8.05 10.35 0.49
C ALA A 58 8.07 9.06 1.33
N TYR A 59 7.77 7.90 0.75
CA TYR A 59 7.70 6.65 1.49
C TYR A 59 9.10 6.21 1.95
N LEU A 60 9.31 6.22 3.26
CA LEU A 60 10.60 5.91 3.88
C LEU A 60 10.41 4.98 5.08
N PRO A 61 10.43 3.65 4.86
CA PRO A 61 10.39 2.68 5.95
C PRO A 61 11.74 2.65 6.68
N THR A 62 11.71 2.47 7.99
CA THR A 62 12.88 2.33 8.86
C THR A 62 12.95 0.92 9.42
N VAL A 63 14.17 0.42 9.64
CA VAL A 63 14.39 -0.95 10.13
C VAL A 63 13.75 -1.12 11.50
N GLY A 64 12.93 -2.16 11.67
CA GLY A 64 12.20 -2.46 12.90
C GLY A 64 10.95 -1.59 13.14
N GLN A 65 10.63 -0.68 12.21
CA GLN A 65 9.41 0.13 12.22
C GLN A 65 8.82 0.24 10.80
N GLU A 66 8.92 -0.85 10.04
CA GLU A 66 8.37 -0.93 8.70
C GLU A 66 6.85 -0.77 8.73
N HIS A 67 6.32 0.02 7.81
CA HIS A 67 4.90 0.31 7.73
C HIS A 67 4.36 0.07 6.33
N CYS A 68 3.05 -0.13 6.21
CA CYS A 68 2.42 -0.53 4.97
C CYS A 68 2.45 0.60 3.92
N PRO A 69 2.99 0.35 2.71
CA PRO A 69 3.00 1.34 1.64
C PRO A 69 1.60 1.70 1.15
N ARG A 70 0.64 0.75 1.08
CA ARG A 70 -0.76 1.07 0.71
C ARG A 70 -1.42 2.03 1.68
N CYS A 71 -1.32 1.74 2.98
CA CYS A 71 -1.81 2.60 4.05
C CYS A 71 -1.22 4.00 3.94
N TRP A 72 0.11 4.09 3.78
CA TRP A 72 0.78 5.38 3.64
C TRP A 72 0.30 6.15 2.40
N VAL A 73 0.31 5.53 1.22
CA VAL A 73 -0.06 6.18 -0.04
C VAL A 73 -1.52 6.64 -0.04
N VAL A 74 -2.46 5.74 0.28
CA VAL A 74 -3.90 6.02 0.18
C VAL A 74 -4.39 6.86 1.35
N TYR A 75 -4.02 6.51 2.58
CA TYR A 75 -4.60 7.10 3.79
C TYR A 75 -3.67 8.09 4.50
N GLY A 76 -2.35 8.01 4.29
CA GLY A 76 -1.38 8.90 4.95
C GLY A 76 -0.99 8.49 6.38
N HIS A 77 -1.33 7.26 6.78
CA HIS A 77 -1.01 6.69 8.09
C HIS A 77 0.05 5.60 8.01
N LYS A 78 0.91 5.53 9.02
CA LYS A 78 1.89 4.45 9.17
C LYS A 78 1.24 3.28 9.90
N SER A 79 0.80 2.28 9.15
CA SER A 79 0.30 1.01 9.73
C SER A 79 1.44 0.00 9.82
N PRO A 80 1.83 -0.48 11.01
CA PRO A 80 2.93 -1.43 11.16
C PRO A 80 2.72 -2.72 10.36
N LEU A 81 3.80 -3.24 9.77
CA LEU A 81 3.78 -4.53 9.08
C LEU A 81 4.16 -5.67 10.03
N ARG A 82 3.51 -6.82 9.86
CA ARG A 82 3.94 -8.08 10.49
C ARG A 82 4.66 -8.92 9.45
N PHE A 83 5.87 -9.35 9.78
CA PHE A 83 6.69 -10.19 8.91
C PHE A 83 6.46 -11.66 9.24
N ARG A 84 6.25 -12.45 8.20
CA ARG A 84 6.32 -13.90 8.25
C ARG A 84 7.62 -14.31 7.59
N GLU A 85 8.44 -15.06 8.31
CA GLU A 85 9.72 -15.55 7.82
C GLU A 85 9.54 -16.45 6.59
N ALA A 86 10.57 -16.47 5.74
CA ALA A 86 10.62 -17.40 4.61
C ALA A 86 10.70 -18.84 5.11
N THR A 87 10.12 -19.76 4.34
CA THR A 87 10.36 -21.20 4.49
C THR A 87 10.75 -21.77 3.12
N GLU A 88 11.12 -23.05 3.04
CA GLU A 88 11.51 -23.67 1.76
C GLU A 88 10.42 -23.55 0.67
N GLU A 89 9.15 -23.51 1.09
CA GLU A 89 7.98 -23.46 0.21
C GLU A 89 7.45 -22.05 -0.08
N ARG A 90 7.90 -21.02 0.65
CA ARG A 90 7.34 -19.66 0.55
C ARG A 90 8.35 -18.56 0.85
N PRO A 91 8.33 -17.45 0.08
CA PRO A 91 9.16 -16.30 0.39
C PRO A 91 8.71 -15.65 1.70
N GLU A 92 9.59 -14.82 2.26
CA GLU A 92 9.27 -13.93 3.35
C GLU A 92 8.19 -12.94 2.90
N THR A 93 7.18 -12.74 3.73
CA THR A 93 6.11 -11.78 3.43
C THR A 93 5.88 -10.80 4.58
N ALA A 94 5.41 -9.61 4.23
CA ALA A 94 4.99 -8.58 5.16
C ALA A 94 3.49 -8.30 4.97
N ALA A 95 2.71 -8.49 6.03
CA ALA A 95 1.26 -8.32 6.02
C ALA A 95 0.82 -7.10 6.84
N CYS A 96 -0.16 -6.36 6.33
CA CYS A 96 -0.79 -5.24 7.01
C CYS A 96 -2.17 -5.63 7.54
N HIS A 97 -2.37 -5.58 8.86
CA HIS A 97 -3.70 -5.88 9.44
C HIS A 97 -4.75 -4.79 9.18
N ALA A 98 -4.33 -3.55 8.90
CA ALA A 98 -5.26 -2.44 8.69
C ALA A 98 -5.97 -2.51 7.33
N CYS A 99 -5.25 -2.82 6.26
CA CYS A 99 -5.80 -2.88 4.90
C CYS A 99 -5.77 -4.28 4.26
N GLY A 100 -5.19 -5.27 4.92
CA GLY A 100 -5.07 -6.64 4.43
C GLY A 100 -4.04 -6.84 3.31
N ALA A 101 -3.22 -5.84 2.99
CA ALA A 101 -2.17 -5.98 1.98
C ALA A 101 -1.07 -6.93 2.43
N GLU A 102 -0.56 -7.74 1.50
CA GLU A 102 0.60 -8.61 1.69
C GLU A 102 1.66 -8.30 0.62
N TYR A 103 2.93 -8.26 1.02
CA TYR A 103 4.07 -7.95 0.17
C TYR A 103 5.13 -9.04 0.32
N ALA A 104 5.66 -9.55 -0.80
CA ALA A 104 6.88 -10.35 -0.76
C ALA A 104 8.07 -9.45 -0.40
N THR A 105 8.85 -9.83 0.61
CA THR A 105 9.99 -9.04 1.12
C THR A 105 11.35 -9.72 0.97
N SER A 106 11.36 -10.99 0.56
CA SER A 106 12.51 -11.66 -0.04
C SER A 106 12.34 -11.79 -1.56
N HIS A 107 13.45 -11.95 -2.29
CA HIS A 107 13.36 -12.38 -3.69
C HIS A 107 13.08 -13.90 -3.66
N GLY A 108 12.25 -14.37 -4.60
CA GLY A 108 12.26 -15.78 -4.96
C GLY A 108 13.50 -16.13 -5.75
#